data_AF-A0A4W5M4E1-F1
#
_entry.id   AF-A0A4W5M4E1-F1
#
_cell.length_a   1.000
_cell.length_b   1.000
_cell.length_c   1.000
_cell.angle_alpha   90.00
_cell.angle_beta   90.00
_cell.angle_gamma   90.00
#
_symmetry.space_group_name_H-M   'P 1'
#
loop_
_entity.id
_entity.type
_entity.pdbx_description
1 polymer ?
#
loop_
_entity_poly.entity_id
_entity_poly.type
_entity_poly.pdbx_seq_one_letter_code
_entity_poly.pdbx_strand_id
1 'polypeptide(L)'
;MWSVTSLSPPALPPLLTSLPTSLSFSLHPSPSLTLFLSLPSPLPPSVSLSLSPTPSLYPSLPPSQGYLPPTKNGVEPKRPSRPINITSVVRLSTTVPNTIVVSWTSEVGRHLLCFQSYSMAVYLVKQQSSAVLLQRLRSKGIRNPDHSRALIKEKLTADPDSEIATTSLRVSLLCPLGKMRLMIPCRALTCSHLQCFDATLYIQMNEKKPTWVCPVCDKKAPYEHLIIDG
;
A
#
# COMPACT_ATOMS: atom_id res chain seq x y z
N MET A 1 12.68 -1.09 24.74
CA MET A 1 14.02 -0.84 24.20
C MET A 1 14.16 -1.74 22.98
N TRP A 2 14.29 -1.17 21.78
CA TRP A 2 14.36 -1.94 20.54
C TRP A 2 15.83 -2.27 20.25
N SER A 3 16.17 -3.53 19.97
CA SER A 3 17.43 -3.86 19.31
C SER A 3 17.10 -4.53 17.97
N VAL A 4 17.14 -3.75 16.90
CA VAL A 4 17.16 -4.30 15.54
C VAL A 4 18.63 -4.46 15.18
N THR A 5 19.13 -5.68 15.18
CA THR A 5 20.45 -5.98 14.61
C THR A 5 20.29 -5.93 13.09
N SER A 6 20.80 -4.87 12.45
CA SER A 6 20.97 -4.85 11.00
C SER A 6 22.00 -5.93 10.64
N LEU A 7 21.61 -6.94 9.88
CA LEU A 7 22.56 -7.90 9.32
C LEU A 7 23.02 -7.36 7.96
N SER A 8 24.21 -6.77 7.94
CA SER A 8 25.00 -6.61 6.73
C SER A 8 25.36 -8.00 6.18
N PRO A 9 25.30 -8.23 4.86
CA PRO A 9 25.70 -9.52 4.29
C PRO A 9 27.19 -9.77 4.56
N PRO A 10 27.60 -11.02 4.86
CA PRO A 10 29.01 -11.36 4.93
C PRO A 10 29.63 -11.16 3.54
N ALA A 11 30.71 -10.39 3.47
CA ALA A 11 31.50 -10.20 2.26
C ALA A 11 32.29 -11.49 1.97
N LEU A 12 31.77 -12.39 1.13
CA LEU A 12 32.48 -13.60 0.67
C LEU A 12 32.14 -13.95 -0.80
N PRO A 13 33.07 -14.63 -1.51
CA PRO A 13 33.19 -14.68 -2.98
C PRO A 13 32.17 -15.64 -3.65
N PRO A 14 32.11 -15.71 -5.00
CA PRO A 14 30.90 -16.08 -5.74
C PRO A 14 30.75 -17.59 -5.87
N LEU A 15 30.30 -18.26 -4.83
CA LEU A 15 29.84 -19.65 -4.93
C LEU A 15 28.62 -19.88 -4.03
N LEU A 16 27.51 -20.27 -4.68
CA LEU A 16 26.33 -20.95 -4.15
C LEU A 16 25.38 -20.16 -3.21
N THR A 17 24.10 -20.16 -3.61
CA THR A 17 22.88 -20.03 -2.79
C THR A 17 22.96 -19.11 -1.57
N SER A 18 22.28 -17.95 -1.63
CA SER A 18 22.07 -17.05 -0.49
C SER A 18 21.67 -17.82 0.77
N LEU A 19 22.55 -17.81 1.78
CA LEU A 19 22.25 -18.35 3.11
C LEU A 19 20.98 -17.68 3.67
N PRO A 20 20.09 -18.44 4.33
CA PRO A 20 18.89 -17.87 4.93
C PRO A 20 19.29 -16.83 5.99
N THR A 21 18.75 -15.62 5.86
CA THR A 21 18.97 -14.55 6.84
C THR A 21 17.89 -14.64 7.91
N SER A 22 18.25 -14.53 9.19
CA SER A 22 17.30 -14.60 10.30
C SER A 22 17.22 -13.30 11.10
N LEU A 23 16.02 -12.92 11.52
CA LEU A 23 15.74 -11.76 12.38
C LEU A 23 15.00 -12.23 13.63
N SER A 24 15.56 -11.96 14.82
CA SER A 24 14.96 -12.35 16.09
C SER A 24 14.47 -11.14 16.90
N PHE A 25 13.28 -11.23 17.50
CA PHE A 25 12.69 -10.16 18.32
C PHE A 25 11.77 -10.69 19.44
N SER A 26 11.67 -9.97 20.56
CA SER A 26 10.77 -10.27 21.68
C SER A 26 9.82 -9.09 21.91
N LEU A 27 8.59 -9.35 22.34
CA LEU A 27 7.53 -8.32 22.39
C LEU A 27 6.73 -8.38 23.68
N HIS A 28 6.37 -7.20 24.18
CA HIS A 28 5.38 -7.10 25.24
C HIS A 28 3.97 -7.30 24.67
N PRO A 29 3.08 -8.05 25.34
CA PRO A 29 1.67 -8.11 24.96
C PRO A 29 1.05 -6.72 24.97
N SER A 30 0.38 -6.35 23.87
CA SER A 30 -0.41 -5.12 23.80
C SER A 30 -1.63 -5.37 22.91
N PRO A 31 -2.86 -5.29 23.45
CA PRO A 31 -4.07 -5.62 22.69
C PRO A 31 -4.38 -4.62 21.57
N SER A 32 -3.81 -3.41 21.62
CA SER A 32 -4.05 -2.35 20.62
C SER A 32 -3.00 -2.26 19.52
N LEU A 33 -2.01 -3.15 19.50
CA LEU A 33 -0.89 -3.09 18.57
C LEU A 33 -0.83 -4.35 17.71
N THR A 34 -0.59 -4.13 16.42
CA THR A 34 -0.50 -5.17 15.40
C THR A 34 0.92 -5.18 14.86
N LEU A 35 1.46 -6.35 14.53
CA LEU A 35 2.78 -6.49 13.93
C LEU A 35 2.64 -6.67 12.42
N PHE A 36 3.39 -5.84 11.69
CA PHE A 36 3.44 -5.90 10.26
C PHE A 36 4.87 -6.13 9.76
N LEU A 37 4.99 -7.08 8.84
CA LEU A 37 6.20 -7.35 8.09
C LEU A 37 6.16 -6.56 6.77
N SER A 38 7.07 -5.61 6.60
CA SER A 38 7.26 -4.90 5.34
C SER A 38 8.25 -5.66 4.47
N LEU A 39 7.79 -6.08 3.29
CA LEU A 39 8.63 -6.73 2.28
C LEU A 39 9.15 -5.70 1.27
N PRO A 40 10.32 -5.98 0.67
CA PRO A 40 10.87 -5.11 -0.36
C PRO A 40 9.97 -5.07 -1.61
N SER A 41 10.10 -3.99 -2.38
CA SER A 41 9.41 -3.78 -3.64
C SER A 41 10.43 -3.30 -4.68
N PRO A 42 10.78 -4.10 -5.71
CA PRO A 42 10.26 -5.44 -6.02
C PRO A 42 10.64 -6.51 -4.99
N LEU A 43 9.87 -7.60 -4.93
CA LEU A 43 10.21 -8.77 -4.13
C LEU A 43 11.44 -9.48 -4.71
N PRO A 44 12.26 -10.15 -3.88
CA PRO A 44 13.33 -11.00 -4.37
C PRO A 44 12.75 -12.24 -5.08
N PRO A 45 13.45 -12.78 -6.09
CA PRO A 45 13.01 -13.99 -6.76
C PRO A 45 12.99 -15.19 -5.80
N SER A 46 11.93 -16.00 -5.92
CA SER A 46 11.70 -17.18 -5.08
C SER A 46 11.75 -16.92 -3.56
N VAL A 47 11.32 -15.73 -3.10
CA VAL A 47 11.32 -15.40 -1.67
C VAL A 47 10.41 -16.33 -0.86
N SER A 48 10.94 -16.90 0.21
CA SER A 48 10.23 -17.70 1.20
C SER A 48 10.46 -17.16 2.62
N LEU A 49 9.42 -17.21 3.44
CA LEU A 49 9.38 -16.68 4.80
C LEU A 49 8.92 -17.77 5.76
N SER A 50 9.65 -17.96 6.86
CA SER A 50 9.32 -18.89 7.93
C SER A 50 9.37 -18.18 9.28
N LEU A 51 8.40 -18.45 10.15
CA LEU A 51 8.31 -17.87 11.50
C LEU A 51 8.44 -19.00 12.53
N SER A 52 9.45 -18.92 13.40
CA SER A 52 9.54 -19.75 14.59
C SER A 52 8.90 -19.00 15.76
N PRO A 53 8.09 -19.69 16.58
CA PRO A 53 8.35 -21.05 17.06
C PRO A 53 7.29 -22.10 16.69
N THR A 54 6.45 -21.83 15.69
CA THR A 54 5.52 -22.84 15.17
C THR A 54 6.31 -23.92 14.40
N PRO A 55 6.22 -25.20 14.80
CA PRO A 55 6.65 -26.29 13.94
C PRO A 55 5.65 -26.38 12.78
N SER A 56 6.13 -26.06 11.57
CA SER A 56 5.67 -26.64 10.30
C SER A 56 4.17 -26.60 9.90
N LEU A 57 3.32 -25.71 10.44
CA LEU A 57 1.89 -25.66 10.05
C LEU A 57 1.48 -24.57 9.05
N TYR A 58 2.43 -23.87 8.44
CA TYR A 58 2.15 -23.16 7.18
C TYR A 58 3.06 -23.70 6.08
N PRO A 59 2.59 -24.63 5.23
CA PRO A 59 3.12 -24.67 3.87
C PRO A 59 2.90 -23.25 3.31
N SER A 60 3.94 -22.66 2.71
CA SER A 60 3.87 -21.46 1.87
C SER A 60 2.69 -20.51 2.15
N LEU A 61 2.95 -19.34 2.77
CA LEU A 61 2.03 -18.18 2.83
C LEU A 61 0.90 -18.29 1.78
N PRO A 62 -0.37 -18.41 2.19
CA PRO A 62 -1.43 -18.92 1.32
C PRO A 62 -1.39 -18.26 -0.07
N PRO A 63 -1.56 -19.02 -1.17
CA PRO A 63 -1.61 -18.47 -2.53
C PRO A 63 -2.77 -17.48 -2.77
N SER A 64 -3.56 -17.16 -1.76
CA SER A 64 -4.86 -16.51 -1.90
C SER A 64 -4.93 -15.17 -1.18
N GLN A 65 -4.04 -14.23 -1.53
CA GLN A 65 -4.39 -12.80 -1.50
C GLN A 65 -3.49 -12.02 -2.47
N GLY A 66 -3.91 -11.97 -3.74
CA GLY A 66 -3.44 -10.95 -4.68
C GLY A 66 -2.50 -11.36 -5.80
N TYR A 67 -2.45 -12.63 -6.19
CA TYR A 67 -1.92 -12.95 -7.52
C TYR A 67 -2.90 -12.37 -8.56
N LEU A 68 -2.47 -11.31 -9.25
CA LEU A 68 -3.09 -10.95 -10.53
C LEU A 68 -2.68 -12.06 -11.52
N PRO A 69 -3.62 -12.66 -12.28
CA PRO A 69 -3.25 -13.59 -13.33
C PRO A 69 -2.29 -12.89 -14.31
N PRO A 70 -1.25 -13.58 -14.80
CA PRO A 70 -0.33 -13.00 -15.78
C PRO A 70 -1.12 -12.55 -17.01
N THR A 71 -1.04 -11.27 -17.35
CA THR A 71 -1.70 -10.73 -18.56
C THR A 71 -0.98 -11.13 -19.85
N LYS A 72 0.22 -11.74 -19.75
CA LYS A 72 1.02 -12.28 -20.87
C LYS A 72 1.84 -13.49 -20.39
N ASN A 73 1.96 -14.51 -21.24
CA ASN A 73 2.87 -15.64 -21.00
C ASN A 73 4.30 -15.11 -20.78
N GLY A 74 4.93 -15.50 -19.67
CA GLY A 74 6.31 -15.10 -19.33
C GLY A 74 6.47 -13.88 -18.42
N VAL A 75 5.38 -13.27 -17.92
CA VAL A 75 5.47 -12.20 -16.90
C VAL A 75 5.27 -12.80 -15.51
N GLU A 76 6.28 -12.70 -14.65
CA GLU A 76 6.21 -13.18 -13.27
C GLU A 76 5.08 -12.46 -12.52
N PRO A 77 4.24 -13.18 -11.73
CA PRO A 77 3.13 -12.56 -11.02
C PRO A 77 3.62 -11.47 -10.04
N LYS A 78 3.34 -10.20 -10.37
CA LYS A 78 3.63 -9.08 -9.46
C LYS A 78 2.68 -9.12 -8.27
N ARG A 79 3.10 -9.73 -7.17
CA ARG A 79 2.41 -9.61 -5.87
C ARG A 79 2.46 -8.14 -5.44
N PRO A 80 1.32 -7.52 -5.07
CA PRO A 80 1.35 -6.19 -4.51
C PRO A 80 2.12 -6.22 -3.19
N SER A 81 3.13 -5.36 -3.06
CA SER A 81 3.99 -5.18 -1.88
C SER A 81 3.18 -4.56 -0.72
N ARG A 82 2.27 -5.35 -0.15
CA ARG A 82 1.47 -4.99 1.02
C ARG A 82 2.17 -5.52 2.27
N PRO A 83 2.23 -4.71 3.35
CA PRO A 83 2.66 -5.21 4.64
C PRO A 83 1.83 -6.42 5.08
N ILE A 84 2.48 -7.46 5.60
CA ILE A 84 1.83 -8.69 6.06
C ILE A 84 1.58 -8.60 7.56
N ASN A 85 0.33 -8.80 8.00
CA ASN A 85 0.02 -8.90 9.41
C ASN A 85 0.50 -10.26 9.95
N ILE A 86 1.47 -10.24 10.87
CA ILE A 86 2.04 -11.46 11.49
C ILE A 86 1.62 -11.62 12.96
N THR A 87 0.70 -10.79 13.46
CA THR A 87 0.33 -10.76 14.89
C THR A 87 -0.18 -12.10 15.41
N SER A 88 -0.96 -12.84 14.60
CA SER A 88 -1.56 -14.12 14.99
C SER A 88 -0.57 -15.29 15.02
N VAL A 89 0.62 -15.11 14.45
CA VAL A 89 1.62 -16.18 14.28
C VAL A 89 2.88 -15.95 15.12
N VAL A 90 2.99 -14.81 15.81
CA VAL A 90 4.08 -14.51 16.75
C VAL A 90 3.66 -14.78 18.19
N ARG A 91 4.62 -15.17 19.02
CA ARG A 91 4.46 -15.20 20.48
C ARG A 91 4.60 -13.79 21.05
N LEU A 92 3.58 -13.34 21.77
CA LEU A 92 3.62 -12.11 22.55
C LEU A 92 4.25 -12.40 23.92
N SER A 93 5.57 -12.55 23.95
CA SER A 93 6.33 -12.74 25.18
C SER A 93 7.64 -11.95 25.15
N THR A 94 8.02 -11.41 26.29
CA THR A 94 9.34 -10.79 26.51
C THR A 94 10.41 -11.81 26.86
N THR A 95 10.02 -13.02 27.29
CA THR A 95 10.94 -14.08 27.75
C THR A 95 11.34 -15.04 26.64
N VAL A 96 10.60 -15.08 25.54
CA VAL A 96 10.86 -15.99 24.41
C VAL A 96 10.91 -15.17 23.11
N PRO A 97 12.01 -15.22 22.35
CA PRO A 97 12.11 -14.54 21.08
C PRO A 97 11.28 -15.24 19.99
N ASN A 98 10.81 -14.45 19.03
CA ASN A 98 10.33 -14.89 17.73
C ASN A 98 11.48 -14.80 16.73
N THR A 99 11.58 -15.74 15.80
CA THR A 99 12.59 -15.67 14.71
C THR A 99 11.91 -15.74 13.36
N ILE A 100 12.19 -14.75 12.50
CA ILE A 100 11.83 -14.77 11.08
C ILE A 100 13.04 -15.27 10.31
N VAL A 101 12.87 -16.34 9.54
CA VAL A 101 13.88 -16.84 8.61
C VAL A 101 13.42 -16.51 7.20
N VAL A 102 14.28 -15.84 6.44
CA VAL A 102 14.02 -15.45 5.06
C VAL A 102 15.07 -16.07 4.15
N SER A 103 14.61 -16.68 3.06
CA SER A 103 15.48 -17.15 1.99
C SER A 103 14.95 -16.67 0.64
N TRP A 104 15.85 -16.36 -0.27
CA TRP A 104 15.57 -16.05 -1.66
C TRP A 104 16.71 -16.59 -2.52
N THR A 105 16.51 -16.70 -3.83
CA THR A 105 17.58 -17.08 -4.77
C THR A 105 18.22 -15.82 -5.34
N SER A 106 19.51 -15.84 -5.63
CA SER A 106 20.15 -14.78 -6.42
C SER A 106 20.14 -15.18 -7.90
N GLU A 107 19.49 -14.41 -8.76
CA GLU A 107 19.55 -14.63 -10.21
C GLU A 107 20.89 -14.13 -10.75
N VAL A 108 21.87 -15.02 -10.82
CA VAL A 108 23.12 -14.77 -11.54
C VAL A 108 22.90 -15.13 -13.00
N GLY A 109 22.36 -14.22 -13.82
CA GLY A 109 22.16 -14.52 -15.24
C GLY A 109 21.57 -13.41 -16.10
N ARG A 110 22.40 -12.93 -17.04
CA ARG A 110 22.14 -12.09 -18.25
C ARG A 110 22.31 -10.57 -18.18
N HIS A 111 22.53 -9.96 -17.03
CA HIS A 111 23.13 -8.63 -16.96
C HIS A 111 24.25 -8.63 -15.93
N LEU A 112 25.50 -8.53 -16.40
CA LEU A 112 26.64 -8.19 -15.56
C LEU A 112 26.25 -6.96 -14.73
N LEU A 113 26.31 -7.09 -13.40
CA LEU A 113 26.20 -6.01 -12.39
C LEU A 113 24.80 -5.53 -11.98
N CYS A 114 23.87 -6.41 -11.58
CA CYS A 114 22.78 -6.01 -10.69
C CYS A 114 22.85 -6.77 -9.35
N PHE A 115 23.67 -6.27 -8.42
CA PHE A 115 23.58 -6.67 -7.01
C PHE A 115 22.38 -5.95 -6.40
N GLN A 116 21.19 -6.54 -6.51
CA GLN A 116 20.00 -5.96 -5.89
C GLN A 116 20.00 -6.30 -4.40
N SER A 117 20.24 -5.31 -3.55
CA SER A 117 20.10 -5.42 -2.10
C SER A 117 18.63 -5.29 -1.72
N TYR A 118 18.13 -6.25 -0.97
CA TYR A 118 16.77 -6.22 -0.42
C TYR A 118 16.82 -5.92 1.07
N SER A 119 15.80 -5.22 1.59
CA SER A 119 15.62 -4.97 3.01
C SER A 119 14.22 -5.36 3.45
N MET A 120 14.11 -5.79 4.70
CA MET A 120 12.86 -6.17 5.34
C MET A 120 12.83 -5.51 6.72
N ALA A 121 11.63 -5.14 7.17
CA ALA A 121 11.45 -4.54 8.48
C ALA A 121 10.19 -5.08 9.16
N VAL A 122 10.25 -5.23 10.48
CA VAL A 122 9.13 -5.57 11.34
C VAL A 122 8.72 -4.32 12.11
N TYR A 123 7.46 -3.93 11.99
CA TYR A 123 6.92 -2.76 12.67
C TYR A 123 5.80 -3.17 13.62
N LEU A 124 5.85 -2.63 14.84
CA LEU A 124 4.71 -2.61 15.74
C LEU A 124 3.89 -1.37 15.40
N VAL A 125 2.64 -1.55 14.98
CA VAL A 125 1.79 -0.47 14.47
C VAL A 125 0.46 -0.43 15.22
N LYS A 126 -0.13 0.77 15.29
CA LYS A 126 -1.51 0.96 15.76
C LYS A 126 -2.44 1.11 14.56
N GLN A 127 -3.31 0.13 14.33
CA GLN A 127 -4.31 0.20 13.28
C GLN A 127 -5.21 1.42 13.49
N GLN A 128 -5.40 2.22 12.43
CA GLN A 128 -6.26 3.40 12.45
C GLN A 128 -7.60 3.04 11.83
N SER A 129 -8.70 3.42 12.49
CA SER A 129 -10.03 3.21 11.93
C SER A 129 -10.37 4.26 10.88
N SER A 130 -11.33 3.95 9.99
CA SER A 130 -11.86 4.93 9.04
C SER A 130 -12.37 6.20 9.73
N ALA A 131 -12.99 6.09 10.91
CA ALA A 131 -13.46 7.23 11.69
C ALA A 131 -12.33 8.19 12.07
N VAL A 132 -11.18 7.67 12.52
CA VAL A 132 -10.00 8.49 12.85
C VAL A 132 -9.43 9.14 11.61
N LEU A 133 -9.33 8.41 10.49
CA LEU A 133 -8.84 8.96 9.22
C LEU A 133 -9.77 10.04 8.65
N LEU A 134 -11.08 9.89 8.81
CA LEU A 134 -12.07 10.90 8.41
C LEU A 134 -11.96 12.16 9.27
N GLN A 135 -11.80 12.01 10.58
CA GLN A 135 -11.60 13.15 11.47
C GLN A 135 -10.32 13.91 11.10
N ARG A 136 -9.22 13.19 10.82
CA ARG A 136 -7.98 13.80 10.33
C ARG A 136 -8.15 14.50 8.99
N LEU A 137 -8.87 13.90 8.04
CA LEU A 137 -9.15 14.52 6.75
C LEU A 137 -9.94 15.83 6.92
N ARG A 138 -10.97 15.84 7.76
CA ARG A 138 -11.72 17.06 8.12
C ARG A 138 -10.82 18.12 8.78
N SER A 139 -9.89 17.68 9.63
CA SER A 139 -8.95 18.57 10.32
C SER A 139 -7.92 19.21 9.37
N LYS A 140 -7.67 18.64 8.18
CA LYS A 140 -6.87 19.29 7.13
C LYS A 140 -7.56 20.54 6.56
N GLY A 141 -8.86 20.69 6.78
CA GLY A 141 -9.67 21.78 6.27
C GLY A 141 -10.27 21.51 4.89
N ILE A 142 -11.07 22.48 4.44
CA ILE A 142 -11.74 22.47 3.13
C ILE A 142 -10.84 23.23 2.15
N ARG A 143 -10.67 22.69 0.95
CA ARG A 143 -9.91 23.37 -0.11
C ARG A 143 -10.65 24.62 -0.57
N ASN A 144 -9.93 25.71 -0.83
CA ASN A 144 -10.53 26.94 -1.32
C ASN A 144 -11.33 26.67 -2.62
N PRO A 145 -12.63 27.04 -2.69
CA PRO A 145 -13.48 26.88 -3.88
C PRO A 145 -12.90 27.50 -5.15
N ASP A 146 -12.05 28.53 -5.03
CA ASP A 146 -11.41 29.18 -6.17
C ASP A 146 -10.54 28.24 -7.00
N HIS A 147 -9.98 27.18 -6.39
CA HIS A 147 -9.24 26.18 -7.13
C HIS A 147 -10.14 25.36 -8.06
N SER A 148 -11.34 25.01 -7.60
CA SER A 148 -12.31 24.28 -8.41
C SER A 148 -12.93 25.19 -9.46
N ARG A 149 -13.17 26.48 -9.13
CA ARG A 149 -13.55 27.50 -10.12
C ARG A 149 -12.48 27.69 -11.20
N ALA A 150 -11.21 27.74 -10.83
CA ALA A 150 -10.10 27.85 -11.78
C ALA A 150 -10.02 26.61 -12.70
N LEU A 151 -10.16 25.40 -12.15
CA LEU A 151 -10.20 24.17 -12.94
C LEU A 151 -11.41 24.10 -13.88
N ILE A 152 -12.58 24.61 -13.46
CA ILE A 152 -13.75 24.75 -14.33
C ILE A 152 -13.44 25.71 -15.48
N LYS A 153 -12.85 26.88 -15.19
CA LYS A 153 -12.46 27.85 -16.22
C LYS A 153 -11.45 27.27 -17.20
N GLU A 154 -10.42 26.59 -16.71
CA GLU A 154 -9.41 25.91 -17.53
C GLU A 154 -10.08 24.91 -18.49
N LYS A 155 -10.98 24.07 -17.99
CA LYS A 155 -11.71 23.09 -18.81
C LYS A 155 -12.69 23.69 -19.81
N LEU A 156 -13.21 24.88 -19.54
CA LEU A 156 -14.10 25.62 -20.43
C LEU A 156 -13.36 26.56 -21.37
N THR A 157 -12.05 26.72 -21.21
CA THR A 157 -11.24 27.53 -22.11
C THR A 157 -11.16 26.80 -23.44
N ALA A 158 -11.70 27.41 -24.49
CA ALA A 158 -11.63 26.85 -25.83
C ALA A 158 -10.19 26.90 -26.34
N ASP A 159 -9.76 25.81 -26.95
CA ASP A 159 -8.53 25.77 -27.73
C ASP A 159 -8.79 26.47 -29.07
N PRO A 160 -8.06 27.56 -29.42
CA PRO A 160 -8.29 28.30 -30.66
C PRO A 160 -8.11 27.45 -31.93
N ASP A 161 -7.37 26.34 -31.84
CA ASP A 161 -7.16 25.42 -32.95
C ASP A 161 -8.19 24.27 -32.98
N SER A 162 -9.13 24.23 -32.03
CA SER A 162 -10.17 23.21 -31.94
C SER A 162 -11.51 23.72 -32.45
N GLU A 163 -12.08 23.01 -33.44
CA GLU A 163 -13.43 23.28 -33.94
C GLU A 163 -14.54 22.98 -32.91
N ILE A 164 -14.22 22.26 -31.83
CA ILE A 164 -15.16 21.81 -30.81
C ILE A 164 -14.79 22.44 -29.47
N ALA A 165 -15.62 23.39 -29.01
CA ALA A 165 -15.47 24.00 -27.70
C ALA A 165 -16.41 23.35 -26.66
N THR A 166 -15.91 23.15 -25.44
CA THR A 166 -16.74 22.70 -24.32
C THR A 166 -17.51 23.89 -23.75
N THR A 167 -18.84 23.89 -23.91
CA THR A 167 -19.71 25.00 -23.45
C THR A 167 -20.23 24.83 -22.03
N SER A 168 -20.27 23.61 -21.51
CA SER A 168 -20.73 23.31 -20.16
C SER A 168 -20.09 22.04 -19.61
N LEU A 169 -19.95 21.99 -18.28
CA LEU A 169 -19.49 20.81 -17.55
C LEU A 169 -20.61 20.32 -16.65
N ARG A 170 -20.84 19.00 -16.64
CA ARG A 170 -21.84 18.37 -15.77
C ARG A 170 -21.14 17.55 -14.70
N VAL A 171 -21.58 17.74 -13.46
CA VAL A 171 -21.16 16.93 -12.31
C VAL A 171 -22.40 16.52 -11.51
N SER A 172 -22.30 15.41 -10.80
CA SER A 172 -23.35 14.88 -9.94
C SER A 172 -23.05 15.19 -8.48
N LEU A 173 -24.09 15.56 -7.73
CA LEU A 173 -24.05 15.63 -6.26
C LEU A 173 -24.25 14.26 -5.60
N LEU A 174 -24.44 13.20 -6.40
CA LEU A 174 -24.48 11.82 -5.94
C LEU A 174 -23.08 11.20 -6.02
N CYS A 175 -22.72 10.47 -4.97
CA CYS A 175 -21.49 9.71 -4.90
C CYS A 175 -21.47 8.60 -5.96
N PRO A 176 -20.43 8.52 -6.81
CA PRO A 176 -20.33 7.47 -7.82
C PRO A 176 -20.18 6.08 -7.20
N LEU A 177 -19.65 5.99 -5.97
CA LEU A 177 -19.52 4.74 -5.21
C LEU A 177 -20.82 4.34 -4.51
N GLY A 178 -21.41 5.25 -3.74
CA GLY A 178 -22.53 4.95 -2.86
C GLY A 178 -23.91 5.16 -3.47
N LYS A 179 -23.98 5.77 -4.65
CA LYS A 179 -25.23 6.18 -5.33
C LYS A 179 -26.18 7.01 -4.44
N MET A 180 -25.61 7.69 -3.45
CA MET A 180 -26.29 8.53 -2.46
C MET A 180 -25.70 9.94 -2.49
N ARG A 181 -26.40 10.93 -1.93
CA ARG A 181 -25.91 12.32 -1.86
C ARG A 181 -24.54 12.38 -1.17
N LEU A 182 -23.61 13.15 -1.75
CA LEU A 182 -22.31 13.43 -1.14
C LEU A 182 -22.50 14.16 0.19
N MET A 183 -21.90 13.64 1.25
CA MET A 183 -21.85 14.30 2.56
C MET A 183 -20.50 14.96 2.78
N ILE A 184 -19.42 14.31 2.35
CA ILE A 184 -18.06 14.87 2.35
C ILE A 184 -17.51 14.77 0.92
N PRO A 185 -17.69 15.79 0.07
CA PRO A 185 -17.20 15.77 -1.30
C PRO A 185 -15.67 15.74 -1.29
N CYS A 186 -15.10 14.64 -1.76
CA CYS A 186 -13.67 14.38 -1.72
C CYS A 186 -13.14 13.97 -3.09
N ARG A 187 -11.90 14.37 -3.37
CA ARG A 187 -11.11 13.91 -4.51
C ARG A 187 -9.63 13.92 -4.14
N ALA A 188 -8.78 13.29 -4.96
CA ALA A 188 -7.34 13.45 -4.80
C ALA A 188 -6.86 14.70 -5.55
N LEU A 189 -5.82 15.37 -5.02
CA LEU A 189 -5.17 16.51 -5.68
C LEU A 189 -4.69 16.20 -7.11
N THR A 190 -4.33 14.94 -7.36
CA THR A 190 -3.83 14.45 -8.65
C THR A 190 -4.94 14.11 -9.65
N CYS A 191 -6.22 14.23 -9.27
CA CYS A 191 -7.35 13.98 -10.15
C CYS A 191 -7.62 15.18 -11.06
N SER A 192 -7.68 14.95 -12.38
CA SER A 192 -8.00 15.97 -13.39
C SER A 192 -9.51 16.14 -13.64
N HIS A 193 -10.37 15.40 -12.95
CA HIS A 193 -11.83 15.51 -13.05
C HIS A 193 -12.40 16.39 -11.92
N LEU A 194 -13.61 16.93 -12.16
CA LEU A 194 -14.37 17.71 -11.18
C LEU A 194 -15.28 16.85 -10.29
N GLN A 195 -15.73 15.69 -10.78
CA GLN A 195 -16.63 14.81 -10.04
C GLN A 195 -15.99 14.34 -8.73
N CYS A 196 -16.62 14.64 -7.60
CA CYS A 196 -16.20 14.16 -6.28
C CYS A 196 -16.80 12.79 -5.96
N PHE A 197 -16.20 12.11 -4.98
CA PHE A 197 -16.73 10.93 -4.32
C PHE A 197 -16.83 11.16 -2.81
N ASP A 198 -17.66 10.38 -2.12
CA ASP A 198 -17.84 10.58 -0.68
C ASP A 198 -16.64 10.03 0.10
N ALA A 199 -16.01 10.88 0.91
CA ALA A 199 -14.83 10.52 1.68
C ALA A 199 -15.10 9.37 2.67
N THR A 200 -16.29 9.33 3.28
CA THR A 200 -16.66 8.35 4.30
C THR A 200 -16.63 6.96 3.70
N LEU A 201 -17.38 6.78 2.61
CA LEU A 201 -17.47 5.50 1.92
C LEU A 201 -16.12 5.10 1.31
N TYR A 202 -15.38 6.06 0.76
CA TYR A 202 -14.06 5.81 0.17
C TYR A 202 -13.05 5.29 1.19
N ILE A 203 -12.97 5.92 2.36
CA ILE A 203 -12.03 5.52 3.42
C ILE A 203 -12.46 4.19 4.05
N GLN A 204 -13.77 3.95 4.28
CA GLN A 204 -14.28 2.67 4.77
C GLN A 204 -13.98 1.50 3.82
N MET A 205 -14.10 1.72 2.51
CA MET A 205 -13.73 0.71 1.51
C MET A 205 -12.23 0.39 1.60
N ASN A 206 -11.38 1.41 1.73
CA ASN A 206 -9.93 1.24 1.83
C ASN A 206 -9.47 0.66 3.17
N GLU A 207 -10.22 0.85 4.25
CA GLU A 207 -10.00 0.16 5.52
C GLU A 207 -10.15 -1.36 5.38
N LYS A 208 -11.16 -1.81 4.60
CA LYS A 208 -11.37 -3.25 4.32
C LYS A 208 -10.38 -3.79 3.29
N LYS A 209 -10.18 -3.08 2.18
CA LYS A 209 -9.29 -3.47 1.08
C LYS A 209 -8.57 -2.22 0.55
N PRO A 210 -7.34 -1.93 0.99
CA PRO A 210 -6.66 -0.68 0.65
C PRO A 210 -6.16 -0.71 -0.79
N THR A 211 -6.97 -0.28 -1.76
CA THR A 211 -6.58 -0.17 -3.17
C THR A 211 -6.05 1.23 -3.48
N TRP A 212 -6.60 2.25 -2.82
CA TRP A 212 -6.31 3.67 -2.99
C TRP A 212 -6.37 4.10 -4.46
N VAL A 213 -7.45 3.67 -5.12
CA VAL A 213 -7.76 3.98 -6.53
C VAL A 213 -8.99 4.88 -6.57
N CYS A 214 -8.94 5.95 -7.37
CA CYS A 214 -10.06 6.87 -7.52
C CYS A 214 -11.23 6.19 -8.24
N PRO A 215 -12.46 6.22 -7.70
CA PRO A 215 -13.62 5.56 -8.30
C PRO A 215 -14.19 6.27 -9.53
N VAL A 216 -13.60 7.39 -9.95
CA VAL A 216 -14.04 8.19 -11.10
C VAL A 216 -13.11 8.02 -12.29
N CYS A 217 -11.80 7.95 -12.06
CA CYS A 217 -10.80 7.93 -13.13
C CYS A 217 -9.78 6.79 -13.02
N ASP A 218 -9.94 5.89 -12.07
CA ASP A 218 -9.09 4.71 -11.83
C ASP A 218 -7.59 5.01 -11.58
N LYS A 219 -7.22 6.28 -11.43
CA LYS A 219 -5.87 6.71 -11.05
C LYS A 219 -5.63 6.51 -9.55
N LYS A 220 -4.35 6.49 -9.15
CA LYS A 220 -3.97 6.44 -7.73
C LYS A 220 -4.47 7.67 -6.97
N ALA A 221 -5.15 7.42 -5.87
CA ALA A 221 -5.70 8.40 -4.94
C ALA A 221 -5.33 8.02 -3.50
N PRO A 222 -4.04 8.10 -3.14
CA PRO A 222 -3.58 7.78 -1.79
C PRO A 222 -4.16 8.76 -0.76
N TYR A 223 -4.29 8.33 0.49
CA TYR A 223 -4.91 9.09 1.58
C TYR A 223 -4.30 10.49 1.76
N GLU A 224 -2.99 10.59 1.57
CA GLU A 224 -2.20 11.80 1.73
C GLU A 224 -2.66 12.90 0.78
N HIS A 225 -3.09 12.52 -0.43
CA HIS A 225 -3.53 13.44 -1.49
C HIS A 225 -5.02 13.74 -1.47
N LEU A 226 -5.79 13.13 -0.56
CA LEU A 226 -7.22 13.41 -0.45
C LEU A 226 -7.46 14.82 0.09
N ILE A 227 -8.40 15.51 -0.56
CA ILE A 227 -8.89 16.83 -0.19
C ILE A 227 -10.42 16.82 -0.10
N ILE A 228 -10.96 17.71 0.73
CA ILE A 228 -12.38 18.05 0.72
C ILE A 228 -12.56 19.24 -0.23
N ASP A 229 -13.36 19.06 -1.27
CA ASP A 229 -13.64 20.10 -2.26
C ASP A 229 -14.68 21.10 -1.70
N GLY A 230 -14.44 22.39 -1.89
CA GLY A 230 -15.14 23.49 -1.23
C GLY A 230 -16.05 24.32 -2.13
#